data_AF-A0A7C5KGV6-F1
#
_entry.id   AF-A0A7C5KGV6-F1
#
_cell.length_a   1.000
_cell.length_b   1.000
_cell.length_c   1.000
_cell.angle_alpha   90.00
_cell.angle_beta   90.00
_cell.angle_gamma   90.00
#
_symmetry.space_group_name_H-M   'P 1'
#
loop_
_entity.id
_entity.type
_entity.pdbx_description
1 polymer ?
#
loop_
_entity_poly.entity_id
_entity_poly.type
_entity_poly.pdbx_seq_one_letter_code
_entity_poly.pdbx_strand_id
1 'polypeptide(L)' 'MANLIVRNLDPRIVEALKRRAARHGRSAEAEHRALLEMVLLRPRRKRFAEALAAI' A
#
# COMPACT_ATOMS: atom_id res chain seq x y z
N MET A 1 -1.79 11.00 -16.87
CA MET A 1 -2.47 9.80 -16.36
C MET A 1 -1.50 8.64 -16.47
N ALA A 2 -1.13 8.01 -15.35
CA ALA A 2 -0.21 6.88 -15.36
C ALA A 2 -0.99 5.62 -14.98
N ASN A 3 -1.00 4.62 -15.87
CA ASN A 3 -1.64 3.35 -15.61
C ASN A 3 -0.55 2.32 -15.28
N LEU A 4 -0.63 1.74 -14.08
CA LEU A 4 0.26 0.68 -13.64
C LEU A 4 -0.45 -0.66 -13.83
N ILE A 5 0.04 -1.47 -14.78
CA ILE A 5 -0.48 -2.83 -15.01
C ILE A 5 0.53 -3.82 -14.44
N VAL A 6 0.16 -4.49 -13.36
CA VAL A 6 0.98 -5.55 -12.77
C VAL A 6 0.52 -6.89 -13.34
N ARG A 7 1.39 -7.54 -14.11
CA ARG A 7 1.17 -8.88 -14.67
C ARG A 7 1.88 -9.93 -13.83
N ASN A 8 1.43 -11.18 -13.88
CA ASN A 8 1.97 -12.31 -13.12
C ASN A 8 1.98 -12.09 -11.59
N LEU A 9 0.89 -11.54 -11.04
CA LEU A 9 0.74 -11.44 -9.59
C LEU A 9 0.37 -12.82 -9.01
N ASP A 10 0.98 -13.17 -7.88
CA ASP A 10 0.61 -14.38 -7.15
C ASP A 10 -0.90 -14.30 -6.78
N PRO A 11 -1.70 -15.33 -7.09
CA PRO A 11 -3.13 -15.35 -6.77
C PRO A 11 -3.43 -15.13 -5.28
N ARG A 12 -2.51 -15.51 -4.39
CA ARG A 12 -2.63 -15.27 -2.94
C ARG A 12 -2.65 -13.77 -2.62
N ILE A 13 -1.86 -12.98 -3.35
CA ILE A 13 -1.82 -11.52 -3.20
C ILE A 13 -3.12 -10.92 -3.69
N VAL A 14 -3.66 -11.40 -4.82
CA VAL A 14 -4.95 -10.95 -5.35
C VAL A 14 -6.07 -11.22 -4.34
N GLU A 15 -6.10 -12.39 -3.73
CA GLU A 15 -7.12 -12.76 -2.74
C GLU A 15 -6.98 -12.00 -1.41
N ALA A 16 -5.75 -11.70 -0.97
CA ALA A 16 -5.52 -10.82 0.17
C ALA A 16 -5.97 -9.38 -0.13
N LEU A 17 -5.68 -8.88 -1.32
CA LEU A 17 -6.08 -7.54 -1.77
C LEU A 17 -7.60 -7.42 -1.86
N LYS A 18 -8.29 -8.40 -2.46
CA LYS A 18 -9.76 -8.44 -2.53
C LYS A 18 -10.40 -8.43 -1.14
N ARG A 19 -9.93 -9.28 -0.22
CA ARG A 19 -10.42 -9.30 1.17
C ARG A 19 -10.24 -7.96 1.86
N ARG A 20 -9.09 -7.32 1.65
CA ARG A 20 -8.81 -5.99 2.20
C ARG A 20 -9.70 -4.93 1.57
N ALA A 21 -9.88 -4.94 0.25
CA ALA A 21 -10.73 -4.02 -0.48
C ALA A 21 -12.19 -4.12 -0.03
N ALA A 22 -12.71 -5.35 0.15
CA ALA A 22 -14.05 -5.59 0.70
C ALA A 22 -14.22 -5.01 2.11
N ARG A 23 -13.21 -5.17 2.98
CA ARG A 23 -13.22 -4.58 4.34
C ARG A 23 -13.23 -3.05 4.32
N HIS A 24 -12.59 -2.43 3.35
CA HIS A 24 -12.53 -0.98 3.20
C HIS A 24 -13.68 -0.41 2.33
N GLY A 25 -14.57 -1.26 1.80
CA GLY A 25 -15.67 -0.84 0.92
C GLY A 25 -15.19 -0.25 -0.41
N ARG A 26 -14.02 -0.68 -0.90
CA ARG A 26 -13.38 -0.16 -2.12
C ARG A 26 -13.22 -1.24 -3.18
N SER A 27 -13.06 -0.84 -4.44
CA SER A 27 -12.63 -1.75 -5.49
C SER A 27 -11.18 -2.21 -5.24
N ALA A 28 -10.82 -3.37 -5.79
CA ALA A 28 -9.45 -3.89 -5.67
C ALA A 28 -8.41 -2.90 -6.23
N GLU A 29 -8.74 -2.18 -7.30
CA GLU A 29 -7.88 -1.15 -7.87
C GLU A 29 -7.73 0.08 -6.96
N ALA A 30 -8.82 0.55 -6.34
CA ALA A 30 -8.77 1.67 -5.40
C ALA A 30 -7.97 1.30 -4.14
N GLU A 31 -8.12 0.08 -3.63
CA GLU A 31 -7.32 -0.42 -2.51
C GLU A 31 -5.84 -0.60 -2.89
N HIS A 32 -5.57 -1.02 -4.13
CA HIS A 32 -4.20 -1.11 -4.66
C HIS A 32 -3.54 0.27 -4.72
N ARG A 33 -4.25 1.27 -5.24
CA ARG A 33 -3.78 2.67 -5.28
C ARG A 33 -3.53 3.21 -3.88
N ALA A 34 -4.47 3.00 -2.96
CA ALA A 34 -4.31 3.42 -1.57
C ALA A 34 -3.13 2.73 -0.88
N LEU A 35 -2.86 1.44 -1.17
CA LEU A 35 -1.68 0.75 -0.66
C LEU A 35 -0.38 1.35 -1.22
N LEU A 36 -0.32 1.60 -2.53
CA LEU A 36 0.83 2.25 -3.16
C LEU A 36 1.10 3.64 -2.57
N GLU A 37 0.07 4.47 -2.44
CA GLU A 37 0.19 5.79 -1.82
C GLU A 37 0.64 5.67 -0.35
N MET A 38 0.06 4.75 0.41
CA MET A 38 0.44 4.54 1.81
C MET A 38 1.89 4.08 1.97
N VAL A 39 2.42 3.28 1.05
CA VAL A 39 3.80 2.77 1.13
C VAL A 39 4.81 3.76 0.56
N LEU A 40 4.48 4.43 -0.53
CA LEU A 40 5.42 5.27 -1.28
C LEU A 40 5.36 6.76 -0.89
N LEU A 41 4.19 7.29 -0.50
CA LEU A 41 4.01 8.70 -0.16
C LEU A 41 4.07 8.96 1.34
N ARG A 42 3.99 7.94 2.20
CA ARG A 42 4.24 8.15 3.63
C ARG A 42 5.72 8.46 3.81
N PRO A 43 6.07 9.58 4.47
CA PRO A 43 7.47 9.84 4.81
C PRO A 43 7.98 8.65 5.61
N ARG A 44 9.18 8.15 5.26
CA ARG A 44 9.83 7.07 6.01
C ARG A 44 9.75 7.46 7.49
N ARG A 45 9.01 6.69 8.28
CA ARG A 45 8.96 6.90 9.73
C ARG A 45 10.40 6.80 10.20
N LYS A 46 10.94 7.91 10.72
CA LYS A 46 12.20 7.89 11.46
C LYS A 46 12.09 6.78 12.50
N ARG A 47 13.09 5.92 12.59
CA ARG A 47 13.15 4.93 13.66
C ARG A 47 13.16 5.70 14.99
N PHE A 48 12.59 5.11 16.03
CA PHE A 48 12.49 5.76 17.34
C PHE A 48 13.84 6.31 17.83
N ALA A 49 14.93 5.56 17.59
CA ALA A 49 16.30 6.01 17.86
C ALA A 49 16.73 7.26 17.06
N GLU A 50 16.35 7.35 15.78
CA GLU A 50 16.63 8.52 14.93
C GLU A 50 15.82 9.76 15.32
N ALA A 51 14.65 9.56 15.94
CA ALA A 51 13.84 10.66 16.47
C ALA A 51 14.43 11.22 17.77
N LEU A 52 14.96 10.35 18.63
CA LEU A 52 15.62 10.74 19.90
C LEU A 52 16.98 11.41 19.68
N ALA A 53 17.76 10.97 18.69
CA ALA A 53 19.07 11.54 18.40
C ALA A 53 19.02 12.95 17.76
N ALA A 54 17.83 13.45 17.41
CA ALA A 54 17.62 14.74 16.76
C ALA A 54 17.13 15.85 17.72
N ILE A 55 17.13 15.58 19.03
CA ILE A 55 16.82 16.51 20.14
C ILE A 55 18.11 16.77 20.91
#